data_AF-A0A2G7GFF0-F1
#
_entry.id   AF-A0A2G7GFF0-F1
#
_cell.length_a   1.000
_cell.length_b   1.000
_cell.length_c   1.000
_cell.angle_alpha   90.00
_cell.angle_beta   90.00
_cell.angle_gamma   90.00
#
_symmetry.space_group_name_H-M   'P 1'
#
loop_
_entity.id
_entity.type
_entity.pdbx_description
1 polymer ?
#
loop_
_entity_poly.entity_id
_entity_poly.type
_entity_poly.pdbx_seq_one_letter_code
_entity_poly.pdbx_strand_id
1 'polypeptide(L)'
;MSQQSQISLNLQLFDAATQPVSAELVLASSKGKTNETSSELPLPPIWLKRFAWWFRIGLGLFLLISSLLGLTGCSVGAGGVPWQQAAALVPEPVLEQVIAQNSTLSGKAVGQLVQSMQGWKVNGSEGKLVVLNFNTPDLCGALGCLYSGVWLRKNQPATQVFSVYLDPNLPNGQALFKASDLPQQNQALPCLEVVQLDKTQQQLVRQTHLCFNGQQYQTVDGVLLKNANSTSTKSPSPISSKSRYSRNSSTVR
;
A
#
# COMPACT_ATOMS: atom_id res chain seq x y z
N MET A 1 9.04 -53.45 -5.95
CA MET A 1 8.70 -53.55 -4.51
C MET A 1 7.86 -52.35 -4.16
N SER A 2 6.55 -52.57 -4.00
CA SER A 2 5.52 -51.57 -3.75
C SER A 2 5.35 -51.42 -2.23
N GLN A 3 5.44 -50.20 -1.70
CA GLN A 3 5.01 -49.90 -0.34
C GLN A 3 3.93 -48.83 -0.38
N GLN A 4 2.70 -49.30 -0.19
CA GLN A 4 1.53 -48.51 0.15
C GLN A 4 1.64 -48.08 1.61
N SER A 5 1.63 -46.78 1.86
CA SER A 5 1.47 -46.24 3.22
C SER A 5 0.00 -45.89 3.42
N GLN A 6 -0.66 -46.65 4.30
CA GLN A 6 -2.07 -46.46 4.65
C GLN A 6 -2.20 -45.34 5.70
N ILE A 7 -3.03 -44.35 5.38
CA ILE A 7 -3.43 -43.29 6.30
C ILE A 7 -4.65 -43.82 7.07
N SER A 8 -4.46 -44.12 8.36
CA SER A 8 -5.52 -44.55 9.26
C SER A 8 -6.23 -43.32 9.83
N LEU A 9 -7.48 -43.11 9.44
CA LEU A 9 -8.36 -42.08 10.01
C LEU A 9 -8.88 -42.56 11.37
N ASN A 10 -8.33 -41.99 12.45
CA ASN A 10 -8.77 -42.24 13.80
C ASN A 10 -9.98 -41.33 14.10
N LEU A 11 -11.20 -41.88 14.01
CA LEU A 11 -12.42 -41.24 14.48
C LEU A 11 -12.46 -41.28 16.01
N GLN A 12 -12.01 -40.20 16.65
CA GLN A 12 -12.27 -39.99 18.07
C GLN A 12 -13.63 -39.30 18.23
N LEU A 13 -14.60 -40.10 18.65
CA LEU A 13 -15.91 -39.71 19.13
C LEU A 13 -15.72 -38.94 20.45
N PHE A 14 -15.90 -37.61 20.41
CA PHE A 14 -15.96 -36.79 21.62
C PHE A 14 -17.41 -36.70 22.09
N ASP A 15 -17.72 -37.46 23.15
CA ASP A 15 -18.88 -37.25 24.00
C ASP A 15 -18.73 -35.92 24.76
N ALA A 16 -19.63 -34.97 24.49
CA ALA A 16 -19.83 -33.80 25.32
C ALA A 16 -21.32 -33.68 25.65
N ALA A 17 -21.71 -34.41 26.70
CA ALA A 17 -22.98 -34.24 27.39
C ALA A 17 -23.10 -32.79 27.88
N THR A 18 -24.02 -32.03 27.30
CA THR A 18 -24.46 -30.74 27.86
C THR A 18 -25.96 -30.82 28.08
N GLN A 19 -26.34 -30.97 29.35
CA GLN A 19 -27.72 -31.03 29.82
C GLN A 19 -28.43 -29.69 29.55
N PRO A 20 -29.72 -29.71 29.14
CA PRO A 20 -30.51 -28.49 29.07
C PRO A 20 -30.94 -28.08 30.47
N VAL A 21 -30.35 -27.00 30.99
CA VAL A 21 -30.82 -26.32 32.20
C VAL A 21 -32.19 -25.73 31.88
N SER A 22 -33.23 -26.38 32.38
CA SER A 22 -34.60 -25.88 32.34
C SER A 22 -34.71 -24.76 33.37
N ALA A 23 -34.76 -23.51 32.90
CA ALA A 23 -35.11 -22.38 33.73
C ALA A 23 -36.61 -22.47 34.06
N GLU A 24 -36.90 -22.92 35.27
CA GLU A 24 -38.23 -22.94 35.86
C GLU A 24 -38.67 -21.49 36.11
N LEU A 25 -39.57 -20.98 35.27
CA LEU A 25 -40.16 -19.67 35.46
C LEU A 25 -41.28 -19.80 36.50
N VAL A 26 -40.97 -19.52 37.76
CA VAL A 26 -41.93 -19.42 38.85
C VAL A 26 -42.89 -18.27 38.56
N LEU A 27 -44.08 -18.61 38.04
CA LEU A 27 -45.20 -17.70 37.92
C LEU A 27 -45.76 -17.42 39.32
N ALA A 28 -45.35 -16.29 39.89
CA ALA A 28 -45.98 -15.74 41.08
C ALA A 28 -47.45 -15.42 40.79
N SER A 29 -48.33 -16.26 41.33
CA SER A 29 -49.78 -16.08 41.37
C SER A 29 -50.13 -14.90 42.30
N SER A 30 -50.26 -13.70 41.75
CA SER A 30 -50.88 -12.57 42.44
C SER A 30 -52.40 -12.63 42.28
N LYS A 31 -53.08 -13.06 43.34
CA LYS A 31 -54.55 -13.00 43.48
C LYS A 31 -54.93 -11.55 43.84
N GLY A 32 -55.11 -10.71 42.82
CA GLY A 32 -55.72 -9.39 42.94
C GLY A 32 -57.15 -9.42 42.40
N LYS A 33 -58.13 -9.50 43.29
CA LYS A 33 -59.56 -9.36 42.98
C LYS A 33 -59.91 -7.88 42.99
N THR A 34 -60.14 -7.27 41.82
CA THR A 34 -61.09 -6.15 41.66
C THR A 34 -61.26 -5.79 40.18
N ASN A 35 -62.50 -6.00 39.72
CA ASN A 35 -63.26 -5.23 38.74
C ASN A 35 -62.69 -5.08 37.32
N GLU A 36 -63.32 -5.82 36.41
CA GLU A 36 -63.32 -5.55 34.98
C GLU A 36 -63.65 -4.08 34.68
N THR A 37 -62.68 -3.39 34.12
CA THR A 37 -62.93 -2.39 33.08
C THR A 37 -61.92 -2.67 31.99
N SER A 38 -62.34 -3.51 31.03
CA SER A 38 -61.58 -3.81 29.82
C SER A 38 -61.35 -2.50 29.06
N SER A 39 -60.20 -1.87 29.31
CA SER A 39 -59.73 -0.75 28.52
C SER A 39 -59.06 -1.34 27.29
N GLU A 40 -59.88 -1.66 26.29
CA GLU A 40 -59.43 -2.07 24.97
C GLU A 40 -58.53 -0.95 24.43
N LEU A 41 -57.22 -1.19 24.38
CA LEU A 41 -56.29 -0.27 23.74
C LEU A 41 -56.70 -0.17 22.26
N PRO A 42 -56.99 1.04 21.75
CA PRO A 42 -57.45 1.19 20.37
C PRO A 42 -56.37 0.63 19.44
N LEU A 43 -56.78 -0.29 18.55
CA LEU A 43 -55.87 -0.87 17.57
C LEU A 43 -55.17 0.26 16.82
N PRO A 44 -53.82 0.21 16.69
CA PRO A 44 -53.09 1.30 16.06
C PRO A 44 -53.59 1.46 14.62
N PRO A 45 -53.78 2.71 14.16
CA PRO A 45 -54.32 2.99 12.84
C PRO A 45 -53.48 2.30 11.77
N ILE A 46 -54.16 1.74 10.77
CA ILE A 46 -53.58 0.86 9.73
C ILE A 46 -52.39 1.54 9.01
N TRP A 47 -52.41 2.87 8.92
CA TRP A 47 -51.34 3.67 8.34
C TRP A 47 -50.01 3.53 9.09
N LEU A 48 -50.01 3.44 10.42
CA LEU A 48 -48.80 3.26 11.23
C LEU A 48 -48.15 1.89 11.01
N LYS A 49 -48.97 0.84 10.85
CA LYS A 49 -48.49 -0.50 10.48
C LYS A 49 -47.85 -0.49 9.09
N ARG A 50 -48.47 0.22 8.15
CA ARG A 50 -47.97 0.37 6.78
C ARG A 50 -46.66 1.15 6.76
N PHE A 51 -46.57 2.24 7.51
CA PHE A 51 -45.35 3.04 7.67
C PHE A 51 -44.20 2.23 8.27
N ALA A 52 -44.46 1.49 9.36
CA ALA A 52 -43.45 0.63 9.98
C ALA A 52 -42.95 -0.48 9.02
N TRP A 53 -43.83 -1.02 8.18
CA TRP A 53 -43.47 -2.00 7.16
C TRP A 53 -42.59 -1.39 6.06
N TRP A 54 -42.96 -0.23 5.52
CA TRP A 54 -42.14 0.50 4.54
C TRP A 54 -40.80 0.98 5.12
N PHE A 55 -40.78 1.42 6.38
CA PHE A 55 -39.56 1.83 7.07
C PHE A 55 -38.58 0.66 7.23
N ARG A 56 -39.07 -0.54 7.58
CA ARG A 56 -38.25 -1.76 7.67
C ARG A 56 -37.66 -2.16 6.31
N ILE A 57 -38.46 -2.07 5.24
CA ILE A 57 -38.00 -2.34 3.87
C ILE A 57 -36.94 -1.30 3.45
N GLY A 58 -37.20 -0.02 3.69
CA GLY A 58 -36.28 1.07 3.37
C GLY A 58 -34.97 0.96 4.13
N LEU A 59 -35.01 0.63 5.43
CA LEU A 59 -33.81 0.43 6.25
C LEU A 59 -33.00 -0.79 5.76
N GLY A 60 -33.66 -1.89 5.44
CA GLY A 60 -33.00 -3.07 4.87
C GLY A 60 -32.31 -2.75 3.53
N LEU A 61 -33.00 -2.04 2.64
CA LEU A 61 -32.46 -1.62 1.36
C LEU A 61 -31.29 -0.64 1.52
N PHE A 62 -31.39 0.32 2.43
CA PHE A 62 -30.33 1.28 2.73
C PHE A 62 -29.07 0.59 3.27
N LEU A 63 -29.22 -0.38 4.16
CA LEU A 63 -28.09 -1.16 4.69
C LEU A 63 -27.46 -2.05 3.61
N LEU A 64 -28.27 -2.64 2.72
CA LEU A 64 -27.79 -3.42 1.58
C LEU A 64 -26.97 -2.54 0.62
N ILE A 65 -27.51 -1.37 0.25
CA ILE A 65 -26.84 -0.42 -0.64
C ILE A 65 -25.56 0.12 0.03
N SER A 66 -25.59 0.42 1.32
CA SER A 66 -24.41 0.87 2.08
C SER A 66 -23.33 -0.22 2.16
N SER A 67 -23.72 -1.49 2.28
CA SER A 67 -22.77 -2.61 2.22
C SER A 67 -22.16 -2.79 0.84
N LEU A 68 -22.94 -2.63 -0.24
CA LEU A 68 -22.43 -2.70 -1.61
C LEU A 68 -21.47 -1.54 -1.91
N LEU A 69 -21.84 -0.31 -1.50
CA LEU A 69 -21.00 0.88 -1.67
C LEU A 69 -19.76 0.86 -0.76
N GLY A 70 -19.88 0.28 0.45
CA GLY A 70 -18.78 0.13 1.40
C GLY A 70 -17.72 -0.90 0.95
N LEU A 71 -18.10 -1.88 0.14
CA LEU A 71 -17.16 -2.82 -0.49
C LEU A 71 -16.50 -2.26 -1.76
N THR A 72 -17.08 -1.21 -2.37
CA THR A 72 -16.43 -0.43 -3.43
C THR A 72 -15.66 0.78 -2.90
N GLY A 73 -15.55 0.92 -1.57
CA GLY A 73 -14.63 1.87 -0.97
C GLY A 73 -13.22 1.51 -1.43
N CYS A 74 -12.59 2.39 -2.20
CA CYS A 74 -11.17 2.31 -2.51
C CYS A 74 -10.41 2.11 -1.20
N SER A 75 -10.06 0.86 -0.90
CA SER A 75 -9.00 0.58 0.04
C SER A 75 -7.78 1.26 -0.57
N VAL A 76 -7.41 2.41 -0.03
CA VAL A 76 -6.05 2.93 -0.11
C VAL A 76 -5.17 1.98 0.69
N GLY A 77 -5.07 0.74 0.19
CA GLY A 77 -4.08 -0.22 0.60
C GLY A 77 -2.71 0.35 0.28
N ALA A 78 -1.75 0.10 1.16
CA ALA A 78 -0.35 0.49 1.06
C ALA A 78 0.09 0.63 -0.40
N GLY A 79 0.27 1.89 -0.82
CA GLY A 79 0.25 2.32 -2.22
C GLY A 79 1.38 1.71 -3.04
N GLY A 80 1.10 0.60 -3.71
CA GLY A 80 1.93 0.09 -4.78
C GLY A 80 1.90 1.03 -5.98
N VAL A 81 3.02 1.16 -6.69
CA VAL A 81 3.09 1.89 -7.95
C VAL A 81 2.12 1.24 -8.95
N PRO A 82 1.17 1.98 -9.55
CA PRO A 82 0.22 1.43 -10.53
C PRO A 82 0.93 1.23 -11.89
N TRP A 83 1.73 0.17 -11.97
CA TRP A 83 2.41 -0.27 -13.18
C TRP A 83 1.40 -0.71 -14.24
N GLN A 84 1.64 -0.29 -15.48
CA GLN A 84 0.82 -0.59 -16.66
C GLN A 84 1.73 -0.96 -17.82
N GLN A 85 1.19 -1.46 -18.92
CA GLN A 85 2.00 -1.68 -20.13
C GLN A 85 2.56 -0.36 -20.67
N ALA A 86 3.87 -0.29 -20.90
CA ALA A 86 4.54 0.93 -21.34
C ALA A 86 4.02 1.44 -22.70
N ALA A 87 3.72 0.51 -23.61
CA ALA A 87 3.16 0.80 -24.94
C ALA A 87 1.79 1.51 -24.90
N ALA A 88 1.04 1.41 -23.78
CA ALA A 88 -0.20 2.15 -23.59
C ALA A 88 0.01 3.61 -23.13
N LEU A 89 1.21 3.93 -22.62
CA LEU A 89 1.54 5.23 -22.03
C LEU A 89 2.44 6.09 -22.92
N VAL A 90 3.32 5.44 -23.68
CA VAL A 90 4.38 6.02 -24.48
C VAL A 90 4.32 5.41 -25.88
N PRO A 91 4.45 6.22 -26.96
CA PRO A 91 4.52 5.68 -28.32
C PRO A 91 5.68 4.70 -28.50
N GLU A 92 5.45 3.62 -29.24
CA GLU A 92 6.45 2.58 -29.52
C GLU A 92 7.80 3.11 -30.06
N PRO A 93 7.84 4.06 -31.02
CA PRO A 93 9.14 4.60 -31.49
C PRO A 93 9.97 5.26 -30.39
N VAL A 94 9.32 5.84 -29.38
CA VAL A 94 10.00 6.43 -28.22
C VAL A 94 10.52 5.32 -27.30
N LEU A 95 9.76 4.25 -27.10
CA LEU A 95 10.23 3.10 -26.32
C LEU A 95 11.45 2.44 -26.95
N GLU A 96 11.43 2.22 -28.27
CA GLU A 96 12.58 1.70 -29.01
C GLU A 96 13.81 2.62 -28.87
N GLN A 97 13.62 3.93 -28.97
CA GLN A 97 14.71 4.90 -28.78
C GLN A 97 15.30 4.82 -27.37
N VAL A 98 14.47 4.76 -26.33
CA VAL A 98 14.94 4.66 -24.94
C VAL A 98 15.65 3.32 -24.73
N ILE A 99 15.16 2.22 -25.29
CA ILE A 99 15.84 0.92 -25.23
C ILE A 99 17.23 1.01 -25.88
N ALA A 100 17.33 1.62 -27.07
CA ALA A 100 18.61 1.79 -27.76
C ALA A 100 19.58 2.71 -27.01
N GLN A 101 19.07 3.68 -26.24
CA GLN A 101 19.91 4.59 -25.43
C GLN A 101 20.48 3.92 -24.17
N ASN A 102 19.85 2.85 -23.68
CA ASN A 102 20.25 2.21 -22.41
C ASN A 102 20.71 0.76 -22.57
N SER A 103 20.66 0.19 -23.78
CA SER A 103 21.03 -1.21 -24.05
C SER A 103 21.62 -1.41 -25.44
N THR A 104 22.24 -2.56 -25.66
CA THR A 104 22.74 -3.01 -26.97
C THR A 104 21.76 -3.96 -27.67
N LEU A 105 20.52 -4.07 -27.18
CA LEU A 105 19.49 -4.93 -27.77
C LEU A 105 19.11 -4.44 -29.16
N SER A 106 18.80 -5.38 -30.06
CA SER A 106 18.38 -5.07 -31.43
C SER A 106 17.40 -6.11 -31.98
N GLY A 107 16.69 -5.73 -33.05
CA GLY A 107 15.76 -6.60 -33.76
C GLY A 107 14.63 -7.14 -32.88
N LYS A 108 14.41 -8.46 -32.93
CA LYS A 108 13.28 -9.12 -32.26
C LYS A 108 13.27 -8.91 -30.73
N ALA A 109 14.45 -8.82 -30.11
CA ALA A 109 14.56 -8.61 -28.66
C ALA A 109 13.95 -7.27 -28.22
N VAL A 110 14.13 -6.21 -29.03
CA VAL A 110 13.54 -4.90 -28.76
C VAL A 110 12.02 -4.99 -28.80
N GLY A 111 11.45 -5.62 -29.85
CA GLY A 111 10.00 -5.78 -29.96
C GLY A 111 9.39 -6.59 -28.82
N GLN A 112 10.06 -7.65 -28.36
CA GLN A 112 9.62 -8.43 -27.19
C GLN A 112 9.66 -7.58 -25.92
N LEU A 113 10.73 -6.81 -25.72
CA LEU A 113 10.88 -5.93 -24.56
C LEU A 113 9.82 -4.83 -24.55
N VAL A 114 9.53 -4.18 -25.69
CA VAL A 114 8.47 -3.16 -25.81
C VAL A 114 7.11 -3.73 -25.37
N GLN A 115 6.82 -4.98 -25.71
CA GLN A 115 5.56 -5.64 -25.35
C GLN A 115 5.45 -5.96 -23.86
N SER A 116 6.55 -6.36 -23.21
CA SER A 116 6.57 -6.74 -21.80
C SER A 116 6.88 -5.60 -20.83
N MET A 117 7.45 -4.49 -21.33
CA MET A 117 7.89 -3.36 -20.50
C MET A 117 6.72 -2.73 -19.77
N GLN A 118 6.95 -2.43 -18.49
CA GLN A 118 5.99 -1.73 -17.66
C GLN A 118 6.32 -0.24 -17.58
N GLY A 119 5.30 0.58 -17.40
CA GLY A 119 5.40 2.01 -17.21
C GLY A 119 4.50 2.50 -16.09
N TRP A 120 4.95 3.53 -15.39
CA TRP A 120 4.16 4.24 -14.39
C TRP A 120 4.08 5.72 -14.76
N LYS A 121 2.85 6.23 -14.89
CA LYS A 121 2.58 7.61 -15.26
C LYS A 121 2.46 8.49 -14.02
N VAL A 122 3.18 9.61 -14.02
CA VAL A 122 3.08 10.68 -13.03
C VAL A 122 2.76 11.98 -13.75
N ASN A 123 1.68 12.67 -13.36
CA ASN A 123 1.31 13.93 -13.98
C ASN A 123 2.22 15.06 -13.45
N GLY A 124 2.65 15.94 -14.34
CA GLY A 124 3.34 17.19 -14.01
C GLY A 124 2.52 18.40 -14.45
N SER A 125 3.03 19.59 -14.15
CA SER A 125 2.42 20.85 -14.60
C SER A 125 2.62 21.06 -16.11
N GLU A 126 3.75 20.61 -16.66
CA GLU A 126 4.08 20.70 -18.08
C GLU A 126 4.14 19.31 -18.73
N GLY A 127 3.03 18.58 -18.69
CA GLY A 127 2.90 17.26 -19.31
C GLY A 127 2.94 16.12 -18.30
N LYS A 128 3.59 15.01 -18.66
CA LYS A 128 3.64 13.81 -17.79
C LYS A 128 5.01 13.16 -17.83
N LEU A 129 5.44 12.65 -16.69
CA LEU A 129 6.54 11.71 -16.59
C LEU A 129 5.98 10.29 -16.76
N VAL A 130 6.69 9.45 -17.51
CA VAL A 130 6.49 8.00 -17.48
C VAL A 130 7.79 7.35 -17.02
N VAL A 131 7.75 6.68 -15.86
CA VAL A 131 8.84 5.85 -15.37
C VAL A 131 8.71 4.48 -16.01
N LEU A 132 9.69 4.11 -16.82
CA LEU A 132 9.79 2.82 -17.49
C LEU A 132 10.55 1.85 -16.60
N ASN A 133 9.96 0.67 -16.45
CA ASN A 133 10.52 -0.45 -15.71
C ASN A 133 10.99 -1.50 -16.72
N PHE A 134 12.30 -1.64 -16.84
CA PHE A 134 12.90 -2.58 -17.77
C PHE A 134 12.98 -4.00 -17.23
N ASN A 135 12.52 -4.26 -15.98
CA ASN A 135 12.70 -5.51 -15.21
C ASN A 135 12.52 -6.77 -16.05
N THR A 136 13.59 -7.14 -16.74
CA THR A 136 13.74 -8.24 -17.66
C THR A 136 15.14 -8.78 -17.41
N PRO A 137 15.36 -10.10 -17.52
CA PRO A 137 16.64 -10.70 -17.23
C PRO A 137 17.82 -10.07 -17.99
N ASP A 138 17.57 -9.57 -19.20
CA ASP A 138 18.61 -8.98 -20.06
C ASP A 138 19.07 -7.59 -19.60
N LEU A 139 18.25 -6.87 -18.81
CA LEU A 139 18.51 -5.49 -18.36
C LEU A 139 18.50 -5.33 -16.83
N CYS A 140 18.43 -6.45 -16.12
CA CYS A 140 18.71 -6.55 -14.71
C CYS A 140 20.08 -7.19 -14.50
N GLY A 141 20.90 -6.61 -13.62
CA GLY A 141 22.22 -7.14 -13.29
C GLY A 141 22.43 -7.17 -11.79
N ALA A 142 23.69 -7.38 -11.37
CA ALA A 142 24.07 -7.43 -9.96
C ALA A 142 23.79 -6.12 -9.19
N LEU A 143 23.59 -5.00 -9.90
CA LEU A 143 23.29 -3.69 -9.33
C LEU A 143 21.79 -3.38 -9.24
N GLY A 144 20.93 -4.33 -9.64
CA GLY A 144 19.49 -4.15 -9.73
C GLY A 144 19.00 -4.09 -11.18
N CYS A 145 17.78 -3.59 -11.35
CA CYS A 145 17.14 -3.42 -12.64
C CYS A 145 17.17 -1.96 -13.09
N LEU A 146 17.22 -1.76 -14.40
CA LEU A 146 17.18 -0.43 -15.00
C LEU A 146 15.78 0.18 -14.92
N TYR A 147 15.73 1.46 -14.51
CA TYR A 147 14.55 2.31 -14.59
C TYR A 147 14.90 3.60 -15.33
N SER A 148 14.04 4.03 -16.25
CA SER A 148 14.25 5.27 -17.02
C SER A 148 13.03 6.17 -16.96
N GLY A 149 13.24 7.47 -16.84
CA GLY A 149 12.15 8.45 -16.87
C GLY A 149 12.03 9.10 -18.24
N VAL A 150 10.83 9.07 -18.83
CA VAL A 150 10.53 9.75 -20.09
C VAL A 150 9.55 10.89 -19.84
N TRP A 151 9.93 12.11 -20.21
CA TRP A 151 9.07 13.27 -20.16
C TRP A 151 8.30 13.42 -21.47
N LEU A 152 6.98 13.36 -21.39
CA LEU A 152 6.06 13.51 -22.51
C LEU A 152 5.33 14.85 -22.40
N ARG A 153 5.51 15.68 -23.43
CA ARG A 153 4.91 17.01 -23.58
C ARG A 153 4.07 17.07 -24.84
N LYS A 154 3.02 17.89 -24.82
CA LYS A 154 2.19 18.12 -26.00
C LYS A 154 3.02 18.83 -27.08
N ASN A 155 3.01 18.29 -28.30
CA ASN A 155 3.70 18.85 -29.47
C ASN A 155 5.23 19.04 -29.30
N GLN A 156 5.85 18.29 -28.39
CA GLN A 156 7.31 18.30 -28.21
C GLN A 156 7.83 16.87 -28.24
N PRO A 157 9.10 16.66 -28.65
CA PRO A 157 9.70 15.35 -28.62
C PRO A 157 9.75 14.81 -27.18
N ALA A 158 9.58 13.50 -27.04
CA ALA A 158 9.81 12.81 -25.79
C ALA A 158 11.29 12.93 -25.41
N THR A 159 11.57 13.17 -24.13
CA THR A 159 12.95 13.30 -23.64
C THR A 159 13.17 12.35 -22.47
N GLN A 160 14.23 11.55 -22.52
CA GLN A 160 14.67 10.80 -21.34
C GLN A 160 15.29 11.77 -20.34
N VAL A 161 14.76 11.79 -19.11
CA VAL A 161 15.13 12.75 -18.05
C VAL A 161 15.86 12.12 -16.88
N PHE A 162 15.93 10.78 -16.80
CA PHE A 162 16.86 10.05 -15.94
C PHE A 162 16.97 8.59 -16.37
N SER A 163 18.03 7.93 -15.89
CA SER A 163 18.20 6.48 -15.95
C SER A 163 18.96 6.03 -14.71
N VAL A 164 18.45 5.04 -13.99
CA VAL A 164 19.00 4.59 -12.71
C VAL A 164 18.81 3.09 -12.53
N TYR A 165 19.82 2.43 -11.97
CA TYR A 165 19.72 1.04 -11.54
C TYR A 165 19.25 1.00 -10.08
N LEU A 166 18.16 0.26 -9.84
CA LEU A 166 17.57 0.11 -8.52
C LEU A 166 17.26 -1.36 -8.26
N ASP A 167 17.38 -1.78 -7.01
CA ASP A 167 16.94 -3.10 -6.58
C ASP A 167 15.42 -3.09 -6.33
N PRO A 168 14.61 -3.85 -7.09
CA PRO A 168 13.17 -3.93 -6.87
C PRO A 168 12.80 -4.74 -5.61
N ASN A 169 13.74 -5.47 -5.01
CA ASN A 169 13.47 -6.39 -3.91
C ASN A 169 13.42 -5.67 -2.56
N LEU A 170 12.33 -4.94 -2.34
CA LEU A 170 12.07 -4.26 -1.08
C LEU A 170 11.29 -5.15 -0.09
N PRO A 171 11.49 -4.95 1.24
CA PRO A 171 10.68 -5.59 2.26
C PRO A 171 9.18 -5.25 2.11
N ASN A 172 8.33 -6.22 2.46
CA ASN A 172 6.88 -6.23 2.18
C ASN A 172 6.17 -4.88 2.35
N GLY A 173 5.50 -4.44 1.29
CA GLY A 173 4.57 -3.30 1.27
C GLY A 173 5.19 -1.95 0.94
N GLN A 174 6.51 -1.87 0.74
CA GLN A 174 7.17 -0.62 0.34
C GLN A 174 7.23 -0.49 -1.19
N ALA A 175 6.80 0.66 -1.69
CA ALA A 175 6.89 0.99 -3.10
C ALA A 175 8.28 1.52 -3.45
N LEU A 176 8.88 0.99 -4.51
CA LEU A 176 10.18 1.44 -5.02
C LEU A 176 10.17 2.92 -5.39
N PHE A 177 9.09 3.35 -6.03
CA PHE A 177 8.84 4.74 -6.38
C PHE A 177 7.58 5.24 -5.70
N LYS A 178 7.58 6.51 -5.35
CA LYS A 178 6.39 7.26 -4.97
C LYS A 178 6.50 8.68 -5.54
N ALA A 179 5.39 9.28 -5.94
CA ALA A 179 5.40 10.72 -6.24
C ALA A 179 5.37 11.46 -4.91
N SER A 180 6.23 12.46 -4.74
CA SER A 180 6.27 13.19 -3.48
C SER A 180 4.98 14.00 -3.31
N ASP A 181 4.44 13.97 -2.09
CA ASP A 181 3.25 14.73 -1.70
C ASP A 181 3.58 16.22 -1.44
N LEU A 182 4.87 16.59 -1.48
CA LEU A 182 5.32 17.95 -1.21
C LEU A 182 4.88 18.93 -2.32
N PRO A 183 4.40 20.13 -1.95
CA PRO A 183 3.94 21.12 -2.93
C PRO A 183 5.08 21.56 -3.85
N GLN A 184 4.90 21.32 -5.14
CA GLN A 184 5.85 21.67 -6.20
C GLN A 184 5.52 23.05 -6.75
N GLN A 185 6.04 24.09 -6.10
CA GLN A 185 5.98 25.42 -6.69
C GLN A 185 7.00 25.50 -7.84
N ASN A 186 6.51 25.86 -9.02
CA ASN A 186 7.31 26.16 -10.22
C ASN A 186 8.16 25.01 -10.80
N GLN A 187 7.82 23.76 -10.51
CA GLN A 187 8.48 22.60 -11.16
C GLN A 187 7.58 22.01 -12.26
N ALA A 188 8.19 21.73 -13.42
CA ALA A 188 7.51 21.14 -14.58
C ALA A 188 7.03 19.69 -14.32
N LEU A 189 7.79 18.96 -13.51
CA LEU A 189 7.56 17.56 -13.16
C LEU A 189 7.69 17.34 -11.65
N PRO A 190 7.00 16.34 -11.10
CA PRO A 190 7.02 16.09 -9.68
C PRO A 190 8.32 15.47 -9.18
N CYS A 191 8.68 15.76 -7.94
CA CYS A 191 9.72 15.02 -7.24
C CYS A 191 9.27 13.56 -7.03
N LEU A 192 10.21 12.64 -7.15
CA LEU A 192 10.03 11.22 -6.90
C LEU A 192 10.74 10.84 -5.61
N GLU A 193 10.10 10.04 -4.80
CA GLU A 193 10.70 9.35 -3.66
C GLU A 193 11.10 7.96 -4.12
N VAL A 194 12.37 7.62 -3.95
CA VAL A 194 12.95 6.32 -4.32
C VAL A 194 13.40 5.61 -3.06
N VAL A 195 12.89 4.40 -2.87
CA VAL A 195 13.12 3.60 -1.68
C VAL A 195 14.05 2.44 -2.02
N GLN A 196 15.15 2.29 -1.29
CA GLN A 196 16.14 1.22 -1.49
C GLN A 196 16.56 0.63 -0.15
N LEU A 197 16.93 -0.65 -0.13
CA LEU A 197 17.62 -1.21 1.04
C LEU A 197 19.02 -0.61 1.17
N ASP A 198 19.42 -0.29 2.39
CA ASP A 198 20.79 0.14 2.62
C ASP A 198 21.77 -1.03 2.44
N LYS A 199 22.80 -0.82 1.62
CA LYS A 199 23.79 -1.86 1.28
C LYS A 199 24.64 -2.28 2.48
N THR A 200 24.87 -1.38 3.42
CA THR A 200 25.69 -1.64 4.62
C THR A 200 24.87 -2.16 5.78
N GLN A 201 23.60 -1.75 5.87
CA GLN A 201 22.70 -2.10 6.96
C GLN A 201 21.37 -2.56 6.39
N GLN A 202 21.27 -3.83 5.99
CA GLN A 202 20.09 -4.45 5.33
C GLN A 202 18.76 -4.34 6.11
N GLN A 203 18.79 -3.83 7.35
CA GLN A 203 17.61 -3.54 8.18
C GLN A 203 17.15 -2.07 8.08
N LEU A 204 17.88 -1.24 7.36
CA LEU A 204 17.58 0.16 7.10
C LEU A 204 17.20 0.33 5.64
N VAL A 205 16.28 1.25 5.42
CA VAL A 205 15.76 1.63 4.12
C VAL A 205 16.22 3.05 3.85
N ARG A 206 16.88 3.27 2.73
CA ARG A 206 17.24 4.59 2.25
C ARG A 206 16.12 5.12 1.38
N GLN A 207 15.50 6.21 1.81
CA GLN A 207 14.60 7.00 0.98
C GLN A 207 15.37 8.16 0.38
N THR A 208 15.33 8.32 -0.94
CA THR A 208 16.03 9.38 -1.69
C THR A 208 15.00 10.20 -2.46
N HIS A 209 15.08 11.52 -2.42
CA HIS A 209 14.24 12.36 -3.25
C HIS A 209 14.97 12.79 -4.51
N LEU A 210 14.34 12.54 -5.65
CA LEU A 210 14.79 12.98 -6.97
C LEU A 210 13.85 14.07 -7.46
N CYS A 211 14.36 15.26 -7.74
CA CYS A 211 13.55 16.36 -8.26
C CYS A 211 14.04 16.81 -9.64
N PHE A 212 13.10 17.25 -10.47
CA PHE A 212 13.39 17.75 -11.80
C PHE A 212 13.91 19.19 -11.74
N ASN A 213 15.07 19.46 -12.35
CA ASN A 213 15.71 20.77 -12.32
C ASN A 213 15.49 21.60 -13.60
N GLY A 214 14.55 21.20 -14.46
CA GLY A 214 14.32 21.80 -15.78
C GLY A 214 14.95 21.03 -16.94
N GLN A 215 15.93 20.16 -16.67
CA GLN A 215 16.58 19.33 -17.69
C GLN A 215 16.54 17.84 -17.34
N GLN A 216 16.88 17.49 -16.10
CA GLN A 216 16.96 16.09 -15.64
C GLN A 216 16.57 15.98 -14.16
N TYR A 217 16.36 14.75 -13.70
CA TYR A 217 16.20 14.49 -12.28
C TYR A 217 17.55 14.49 -11.56
N GLN A 218 17.59 15.12 -10.39
CA GLN A 218 18.76 15.14 -9.51
C GLN A 218 18.36 14.75 -8.09
N THR A 219 19.28 14.10 -7.37
CA THR A 219 19.09 13.82 -5.95
C THR A 219 19.19 15.12 -5.14
N VAL A 220 18.16 15.42 -4.37
CA VAL A 220 18.11 16.62 -3.52
C VAL A 220 18.53 16.29 -2.09
N ASP A 221 17.98 15.20 -1.55
CA ASP A 221 18.25 14.72 -0.20
C ASP A 221 17.98 13.21 -0.09
N GLY A 222 18.38 12.64 1.04
CA GLY A 222 18.09 11.25 1.36
C GLY A 222 18.15 11.01 2.86
N VAL A 223 17.27 10.12 3.32
CA VAL A 223 17.09 9.80 4.73
C VAL A 223 17.18 8.29 4.92
N LEU A 224 17.81 7.85 6.01
CA LEU A 224 17.81 6.46 6.42
C LEU A 224 16.64 6.24 7.39
N LEU A 225 15.76 5.32 7.03
CA LEU A 225 14.58 4.94 7.78
C LEU A 225 14.78 3.53 8.33
N LYS A 226 14.50 3.33 9.62
CA LYS A 226 14.49 1.99 10.19
C LYS A 226 13.36 1.20 9.54
N ASN A 227 13.68 0.01 9.03
CA ASN A 227 12.64 -0.86 8.48
C ASN A 227 11.64 -1.20 9.60
N ALA A 228 10.36 -0.91 9.37
CA ALA A 228 9.29 -1.02 10.37
C ALA A 228 9.12 -2.44 10.94
N ASN A 229 9.69 -3.45 10.26
CA ASN A 229 9.67 -4.85 10.68
C ASN A 229 10.98 -5.33 11.34
N SER A 230 11.96 -4.46 11.58
CA SER A 230 13.10 -4.82 12.43
C SER A 230 12.63 -4.85 13.88
N THR A 231 12.29 -6.05 14.36
CA THR A 231 11.95 -6.31 15.76
C THR A 231 12.88 -5.55 16.68
N SER A 232 12.28 -4.80 17.61
CA SER A 232 12.96 -4.03 18.65
C SER A 232 13.84 -4.95 19.49
N THR A 233 15.09 -5.16 19.07
CA THR A 233 16.12 -5.70 19.94
C THR A 233 16.49 -4.58 20.90
N LYS A 234 15.88 -4.67 22.08
CA LYS A 234 16.15 -3.93 23.33
C LYS A 234 17.57 -3.33 23.36
N SER A 235 17.66 -2.02 23.16
CA SER A 235 18.90 -1.27 23.39
C SER A 235 19.29 -1.40 24.88
N PRO A 236 20.55 -1.76 25.22
CA PRO A 236 21.02 -1.71 26.59
C PRO A 236 21.08 -0.26 27.07
N SER A 237 20.60 -0.02 28.29
CA SER A 237 20.60 1.27 28.97
C SER A 237 21.99 1.94 28.94
N PRO A 238 22.07 3.27 28.76
CA PRO A 238 23.34 3.98 28.81
C PRO A 238 23.83 4.05 30.27
N ILE A 239 25.02 3.49 30.50
CA ILE A 239 25.78 3.64 31.73
C ILE A 239 26.17 5.12 31.87
N SER A 240 25.80 5.70 33.00
CA SER A 240 26.15 7.05 33.45
C SER A 240 27.66 7.22 33.55
N SER A 241 28.25 8.04 32.66
CA SER A 241 29.61 8.56 32.82
C SER A 241 29.55 9.95 33.46
N LYS A 242 29.86 10.01 34.76
CA LYS A 242 30.09 11.26 35.51
C LYS A 242 31.30 12.01 34.93
N SER A 243 31.12 13.23 34.46
CA SER A 243 32.23 14.14 34.13
C SER A 243 32.81 14.74 35.41
N ARG A 244 34.13 14.67 35.55
CA ARG A 244 34.89 15.26 36.65
C ARG A 244 35.45 16.59 36.13
N TYR A 245 34.87 17.71 36.58
CA TYR A 245 35.36 19.06 36.30
C TYR A 245 36.70 19.26 37.04
N SER A 246 37.80 19.46 36.30
CA SER A 246 39.06 19.94 36.86
C SER A 246 39.21 21.42 36.55
N ARG A 247 39.26 22.21 37.62
CA ARG A 247 39.43 23.66 37.63
C ARG A 247 40.93 23.93 37.62
N ASN A 248 41.47 24.62 36.62
CA ASN A 248 42.80 25.21 36.72
C ASN A 248 42.74 26.71 36.42
N SER A 249 43.06 27.46 37.48
CA SER A 249 43.27 28.90 37.53
C SER A 249 44.72 29.18 37.13
N SER A 250 44.98 30.15 36.26
CA SER A 250 46.29 30.78 36.13
C SER A 250 46.14 32.19 35.55
N THR A 251 46.42 33.13 36.43
CA THR A 251 46.59 34.58 36.28
C THR A 251 47.72 34.93 35.32
N VAL A 252 47.56 36.01 34.55
CA VAL A 252 48.66 36.71 33.86
C VAL A 252 48.58 38.19 34.26
N ARG A 253 49.76 38.75 34.58
CA ARG A 253 50.01 40.13 35.00
C ARG A 253 49.76 41.14 33.89
#